data_AF-A0A6J7AXR7-F1
#
_entry.id   AF-A0A6J7AXR7-F1
#
_cell.length_a   1.000
_cell.length_b   1.000
_cell.length_c   1.000
_cell.angle_alpha   90.00
_cell.angle_beta   90.00
_cell.angle_gamma   90.00
#
_symmetry.space_group_name_H-M   'P 1'
#
loop_
_entity.id
_entity.type
_entity.pdbx_description
1 polymer ?
#
loop_
_entity_poly.entity_id
_entity_poly.type
_entity_poly.pdbx_seq_one_letter_code
_entity_poly.pdbx_strand_id
1 'polypeptide(L)'
;MIIDGTWDTQKFTDAMKTNVAAFVPPFSDKPIKGVVEFAGQGLAMTNYSKNQAAASKFLEFMTTDEAAKILDGVGLIPNIIGSKTTNPVNQQMLDFAAKQSFVRYPMLDNVLQGDVVDAGNKIIPAILGGKTKAADGLKQMAQVWKALPAAKRGASYK
;
A
#
# COMPACT_ATOMS: atom_id res chain seq x y z
N MET A 1 -5.79 0.81 -18.07
CA MET A 1 -5.81 1.11 -16.62
C MET A 1 -5.23 -0.08 -15.91
N ILE A 2 -4.29 0.14 -15.00
CA ILE A 2 -3.71 -0.91 -14.15
C ILE A 2 -3.85 -0.47 -12.70
N ILE A 3 -3.94 -1.44 -11.77
CA ILE A 3 -3.79 -1.19 -10.34
C ILE A 3 -2.47 -1.83 -9.96
N ASP A 4 -1.54 -1.03 -9.49
CA ASP A 4 -0.19 -1.44 -9.14
C ASP A 4 0.35 -0.57 -8.00
N GLY A 5 1.46 -0.97 -7.40
CA GLY A 5 2.15 -0.18 -6.39
C GLY A 5 3.09 0.86 -6.99
N THR A 6 3.49 1.82 -6.15
CA THR A 6 4.34 2.94 -6.56
C THR A 6 5.78 2.54 -6.89
N TRP A 7 6.19 1.31 -6.57
CA TRP A 7 7.49 0.75 -6.90
C TRP A 7 7.74 0.61 -8.41
N ASP A 8 6.67 0.51 -9.22
CA ASP A 8 6.78 0.42 -10.69
C ASP A 8 6.48 1.77 -11.39
N THR A 9 6.14 2.85 -10.67
CA THR A 9 5.77 4.13 -11.30
C THR A 9 6.85 4.66 -12.22
N GLN A 10 8.12 4.57 -11.81
CA GLN A 10 9.25 5.07 -12.60
C GLN A 10 9.33 4.39 -13.97
N LYS A 11 9.18 3.05 -13.99
CA LYS A 11 9.14 2.25 -15.22
C LYS A 11 8.03 2.71 -16.15
N PHE A 12 6.85 3.01 -15.61
CA PHE A 12 5.73 3.51 -16.43
C PHE A 12 5.98 4.93 -16.94
N THR A 13 6.49 5.85 -16.12
CA THR A 13 6.81 7.21 -16.57
C THR A 13 7.96 7.23 -17.57
N ASP A 14 8.92 6.31 -17.47
CA ASP A 14 10.00 6.20 -18.43
C ASP A 14 9.51 5.68 -19.78
N ALA A 15 8.63 4.67 -19.78
CA ALA A 15 8.09 4.09 -21.01
C ALA A 15 7.04 4.98 -21.68
N MET A 16 6.12 5.55 -20.90
CA MET A 16 4.94 6.25 -21.40
C MET A 16 5.10 7.77 -21.45
N LYS A 17 6.13 8.31 -20.80
CA LYS A 17 6.39 9.76 -20.69
C LYS A 17 5.16 10.48 -20.14
N THR A 18 4.59 11.41 -20.91
CA THR A 18 3.40 12.18 -20.52
C THR A 18 2.09 11.43 -20.73
N ASN A 19 2.12 10.21 -21.31
CA ASN A 19 0.93 9.40 -21.58
C ASN A 19 0.57 8.45 -20.43
N VAL A 20 0.94 8.80 -19.19
CA VAL A 20 0.60 8.06 -17.97
C VAL A 20 0.21 9.04 -16.86
N ALA A 21 -0.79 8.67 -16.07
CA ALA A 21 -1.30 9.44 -14.95
C ALA A 21 -1.82 8.51 -13.86
N ALA A 22 -1.84 9.00 -12.62
CA ALA A 22 -2.55 8.33 -11.53
C ALA A 22 -4.05 8.54 -11.69
N PHE A 23 -4.84 7.53 -11.34
CA PHE A 23 -6.30 7.63 -11.29
C PHE A 23 -6.83 6.95 -10.04
N VAL A 24 -7.98 7.40 -9.57
CA VAL A 24 -8.70 6.76 -8.48
C VAL A 24 -9.64 5.73 -9.11
N PRO A 25 -9.67 4.47 -8.62
CA PRO A 25 -10.44 3.41 -9.26
C PRO A 25 -11.92 3.80 -9.47
N PRO A 26 -12.46 3.70 -10.71
CA PRO A 26 -13.79 4.22 -11.06
C PRO A 26 -14.91 3.17 -10.83
N PHE A 27 -14.77 2.30 -9.83
CA PHE A 27 -15.65 1.13 -9.67
C PHE A 27 -16.99 1.41 -8.97
N SER A 28 -17.36 2.68 -8.81
CA SER A 28 -18.54 3.09 -8.04
C SER A 28 -19.19 4.31 -8.68
N ASP A 29 -20.53 4.29 -8.76
CA ASP A 29 -21.35 5.43 -9.21
C ASP A 29 -21.20 6.65 -8.29
N LYS A 30 -20.78 6.41 -7.04
CA LYS A 30 -20.39 7.47 -6.10
C LYS A 30 -18.87 7.62 -6.13
N PRO A 31 -18.33 8.84 -6.29
CA PRO A 31 -16.90 9.07 -6.31
C PRO A 31 -16.21 8.48 -5.08
N ILE A 32 -15.24 7.60 -5.31
CA ILE A 32 -14.38 7.08 -4.25
C ILE A 32 -13.41 8.19 -3.87
N LYS A 33 -13.33 8.49 -2.57
CA LYS A 33 -12.39 9.48 -2.01
C LYS A 33 -11.36 8.81 -1.11
N GLY A 34 -10.94 7.60 -1.49
CA GLY A 34 -9.99 6.78 -0.76
C GLY A 34 -8.76 6.51 -1.60
N VAL A 35 -7.59 6.49 -0.95
CA VAL A 35 -6.33 5.98 -1.50
C VAL A 35 -5.79 4.90 -0.58
N VAL A 36 -5.16 3.87 -1.17
CA VAL A 36 -4.47 2.84 -0.40
C VAL A 36 -3.04 3.32 -0.13
N GLU A 37 -2.67 3.39 1.14
CA GLU A 37 -1.35 3.78 1.60
C GLU A 37 -0.54 2.54 1.97
N PHE A 38 0.60 2.40 1.30
CA PHE A 38 1.66 1.51 1.75
C PHE A 38 2.50 2.26 2.79
N ALA A 39 2.59 1.72 4.01
CA ALA A 39 3.30 2.36 5.12
C ALA A 39 4.84 2.41 4.95
N GLY A 40 5.35 2.03 3.78
CA GLY A 40 6.77 1.95 3.45
C GLY A 40 7.39 0.60 3.78
N GLN A 41 8.62 0.39 3.28
CA GLN A 41 9.43 -0.75 3.66
C GLN A 41 10.13 -0.45 4.98
N GLY A 42 9.67 -1.08 6.06
CA GLY A 42 10.28 -0.93 7.38
C GLY A 42 11.70 -1.50 7.40
N LEU A 43 12.65 -0.73 7.91
CA LEU A 43 14.01 -1.19 8.18
C LEU A 43 14.15 -1.48 9.68
N ALA A 44 14.66 -2.65 10.02
CA ALA A 44 14.88 -3.06 11.40
C ALA A 44 16.30 -3.61 11.58
N MET A 45 16.89 -3.33 12.75
CA MET A 45 18.14 -3.94 13.16
C MET A 45 17.85 -5.24 13.92
N THR A 46 18.47 -6.34 13.50
CA THR A 46 18.42 -7.59 14.26
C THR A 46 19.15 -7.42 15.60
N ASN A 47 18.61 -8.00 16.68
CA ASN A 47 19.19 -7.89 18.02
C ASN A 47 20.60 -8.51 18.12
N TYR A 48 20.92 -9.46 17.24
CA TYR A 48 22.22 -10.14 17.18
C TYR A 48 23.21 -9.51 16.18
N SER A 49 22.92 -8.33 15.61
CA SER A 49 23.86 -7.65 14.72
C SER A 49 25.20 -7.40 15.42
N LYS A 50 26.31 -7.78 14.78
CA LYS A 50 27.67 -7.50 15.27
C LYS A 50 28.12 -6.05 15.02
N ASN A 51 27.36 -5.30 14.22
CA ASN A 51 27.69 -3.93 13.79
C ASN A 51 26.59 -2.93 14.21
N GLN A 52 26.10 -3.02 15.46
CA GLN A 52 24.94 -2.24 15.91
C GLN A 52 25.13 -0.73 15.75
N ALA A 53 26.32 -0.20 16.06
CA ALA A 53 26.59 1.22 15.93
C ALA A 53 26.47 1.71 14.47
N ALA A 54 26.98 0.94 13.50
CA ALA A 54 26.87 1.29 12.09
C ALA A 54 25.42 1.13 11.58
N ALA A 55 24.73 0.06 11.99
CA ALA A 55 23.34 -0.16 11.64
C ALA A 55 22.43 0.96 12.19
N SER A 56 22.64 1.40 13.42
CA SER A 56 21.91 2.53 14.01
C SER A 56 22.13 3.83 13.23
N LYS A 57 23.38 4.14 12.87
CA LYS A 57 23.69 5.33 12.05
C LYS A 57 23.05 5.27 10.68
N PHE A 58 22.98 4.08 10.07
CA PHE A 58 22.29 3.90 8.80
C PHE A 58 20.77 4.12 8.94
N LEU A 59 20.14 3.56 9.97
CA LEU A 59 18.71 3.77 10.23
C LEU A 59 18.39 5.26 10.47
N GLU A 60 19.26 5.97 11.19
CA GLU A 60 19.16 7.43 11.39
C GLU A 60 19.33 8.19 10.07
N PHE A 61 20.31 7.82 9.24
CA PHE A 61 20.49 8.42 7.92
C PHE A 61 19.23 8.28 7.05
N MET A 62 18.57 7.11 7.09
CA MET A 62 17.35 6.86 6.32
C MET A 62 16.16 7.77 6.69
N THR A 63 16.22 8.49 7.81
CA THR A 63 15.20 9.48 8.20
C THR A 63 15.54 10.92 7.76
N THR A 64 16.62 11.13 7.03
CA THR A 64 17.08 12.47 6.59
C THR A 64 16.53 12.86 5.22
N ASP A 65 16.52 14.17 4.93
CA ASP A 65 16.20 14.69 3.59
C ASP A 65 17.17 14.20 2.51
N GLU A 66 18.43 13.92 2.88
CA GLU A 66 19.42 13.38 1.96
C GLU A 66 19.05 11.97 1.50
N ALA A 67 18.68 11.10 2.43
CA ALA A 67 18.17 9.77 2.08
C ALA A 67 16.85 9.85 1.29
N ALA A 68 15.96 10.78 1.65
CA ALA A 68 14.74 11.02 0.90
C ALA A 68 15.02 11.41 -0.56
N LYS A 69 16.01 12.27 -0.79
CA LYS A 69 16.43 12.65 -2.15
C LYS A 69 16.98 11.47 -2.94
N ILE A 70 17.72 10.56 -2.31
CA ILE A 70 18.22 9.34 -2.96
C ILE A 70 17.05 8.43 -3.37
N LEU A 71 16.08 8.22 -2.47
CA LEU A 71 14.88 7.41 -2.76
C LEU A 71 14.03 8.01 -3.89
N ASP A 72 13.82 9.32 -3.87
CA ASP A 72 13.12 10.01 -4.95
C ASP A 72 13.88 9.91 -6.29
N GLY A 73 15.21 9.99 -6.25
CA GLY A 73 16.06 9.87 -7.44
C GLY A 73 15.98 8.52 -8.16
N VAL A 74 15.56 7.45 -7.45
CA VAL A 74 15.27 6.14 -8.04
C VAL A 74 13.78 5.91 -8.32
N GLY A 75 12.98 6.98 -8.21
CA GLY A 75 11.55 6.98 -8.53
C GLY A 75 10.64 6.40 -7.46
N LEU A 76 11.15 6.21 -6.23
CA LEU A 76 10.35 5.82 -5.07
C LEU A 76 9.82 7.05 -4.33
N ILE A 77 8.78 6.86 -3.53
CA ILE A 77 8.26 7.93 -2.65
C ILE A 77 8.97 7.83 -1.30
N PRO A 78 9.64 8.89 -0.82
CA PRO A 78 10.19 8.91 0.53
C PRO A 78 9.09 8.83 1.58
N ASN A 79 9.24 7.92 2.55
CA ASN A 79 8.27 7.74 3.63
C ASN A 79 8.50 8.71 4.79
N ILE A 80 8.63 10.00 4.47
CA ILE A 80 8.75 11.09 5.44
C ILE A 80 7.55 12.03 5.23
N ILE A 81 6.88 12.40 6.31
CA ILE A 81 5.69 13.24 6.25
C ILE A 81 6.05 14.58 5.61
N GLY A 82 5.27 14.96 4.59
CA GLY A 82 5.47 16.21 3.86
C GLY A 82 6.51 16.13 2.72
N SER A 83 7.13 14.97 2.50
CA SER A 83 8.00 14.76 1.35
C SER A 83 7.27 14.98 0.02
N LYS A 84 8.07 15.37 -0.96
CA LYS A 84 7.67 15.53 -2.36
C LYS A 84 8.49 14.58 -3.21
N THR A 85 8.05 14.41 -4.44
CA THR A 85 8.71 13.56 -5.41
C THR A 85 8.85 14.29 -6.74
N THR A 86 9.96 14.05 -7.43
CA THR A 86 10.22 14.56 -8.78
C THR A 86 9.45 13.80 -9.85
N ASN A 87 8.98 12.59 -9.56
CA ASN A 87 8.13 11.82 -10.46
C ASN A 87 6.70 12.40 -10.46
N PRO A 88 6.18 12.91 -11.60
CA PRO A 88 4.91 13.61 -11.63
C PRO A 88 3.71 12.72 -11.28
N VAL A 89 3.77 11.42 -11.59
CA VAL A 89 2.68 10.47 -11.29
C VAL A 89 2.67 10.12 -9.81
N ASN A 90 3.84 9.93 -9.19
CA ASN A 90 3.92 9.78 -7.74
C ASN A 90 3.39 11.04 -7.02
N GLN A 91 3.72 12.24 -7.51
CA GLN A 91 3.23 13.48 -6.91
C GLN A 91 1.71 13.63 -7.04
N GLN A 92 1.11 13.18 -8.14
CA GLN A 92 -0.35 13.12 -8.29
C GLN A 92 -1.00 12.22 -7.23
N MET A 93 -0.41 11.05 -6.94
CA MET A 93 -0.91 10.14 -5.91
C MET A 93 -0.84 10.76 -4.50
N LEU A 94 0.27 11.43 -4.17
CA LEU A 94 0.41 12.17 -2.91
C LEU A 94 -0.63 13.29 -2.78
N ASP A 95 -0.89 14.00 -3.88
CA ASP A 95 -1.81 15.13 -3.92
C ASP A 95 -3.28 14.73 -3.70
N PHE A 96 -3.68 13.49 -3.99
CA PHE A 96 -5.03 13.00 -3.64
C PHE A 96 -5.30 13.12 -2.14
N ALA A 97 -4.36 12.67 -1.31
CA ALA A 97 -4.50 12.81 0.13
C ALA A 97 -4.17 14.23 0.60
N ALA A 98 -3.07 14.81 0.13
CA ALA A 98 -2.54 16.08 0.65
C ALA A 98 -3.36 17.31 0.24
N LYS A 99 -3.98 17.30 -0.96
CA LYS A 99 -4.70 18.47 -1.52
C LYS A 99 -6.18 18.22 -1.72
N GLN A 100 -6.58 16.99 -2.02
CA GLN A 100 -8.00 16.66 -2.26
C GLN A 100 -8.70 16.04 -1.03
N SER A 101 -7.99 15.91 0.09
CA SER A 101 -8.50 15.37 1.35
C SER A 101 -9.05 13.94 1.23
N PHE A 102 -8.45 13.13 0.36
CA PHE A 102 -8.80 11.71 0.27
C PHE A 102 -8.37 10.98 1.54
N VAL A 103 -9.21 10.04 1.97
CA VAL A 103 -8.96 9.19 3.14
C VAL A 103 -7.89 8.17 2.79
N ARG A 104 -6.88 8.07 3.64
CA ARG A 104 -5.83 7.04 3.53
C ARG A 104 -6.32 5.76 4.20
N TYR A 105 -6.32 4.66 3.47
CA TYR A 105 -6.60 3.33 3.98
C TYR A 105 -5.31 2.51 3.99
N PRO A 106 -5.03 1.73 5.04
CA PRO A 106 -3.88 0.83 5.02
C PRO A 106 -4.09 -0.26 3.96
N MET A 107 -2.99 -0.82 3.45
CA MET A 107 -3.07 -2.08 2.71
C MET A 107 -3.69 -3.17 3.60
N LEU A 108 -4.63 -3.95 3.06
CA LEU A 108 -5.42 -4.90 3.85
C LEU A 108 -4.58 -6.00 4.48
N ASP A 109 -3.50 -6.41 3.84
CA ASP A 109 -2.52 -7.38 4.35
C ASP A 109 -1.74 -6.88 5.57
N ASN A 110 -1.66 -5.58 5.81
CA ASN A 110 -1.08 -5.01 7.02
C ASN A 110 -2.01 -5.05 8.24
N VAL A 111 -3.31 -5.30 8.04
CA VAL A 111 -4.33 -5.16 9.10
C VAL A 111 -5.26 -6.37 9.24
N LEU A 112 -5.22 -7.31 8.30
CA LEU A 112 -6.01 -8.54 8.32
C LEU A 112 -5.11 -9.76 8.55
N GLN A 113 -5.69 -10.80 9.13
CA GLN A 113 -5.01 -12.07 9.33
C GLN A 113 -4.74 -12.74 7.97
N GLY A 114 -3.58 -13.39 7.83
CA GLY A 114 -3.16 -14.05 6.59
C GLY A 114 -4.23 -14.95 5.96
N ASP A 115 -4.89 -15.79 6.75
CA ASP A 115 -5.96 -16.68 6.26
C ASP A 115 -7.12 -15.92 5.61
N VAL A 116 -7.44 -14.73 6.13
CA VAL A 116 -8.51 -13.87 5.57
C VAL A 116 -8.04 -13.22 4.27
N VAL A 117 -6.78 -12.79 4.20
CA VAL A 117 -6.15 -12.27 2.97
C VAL A 117 -6.13 -13.34 1.88
N ASP A 118 -5.70 -14.56 2.21
CA ASP A 118 -5.64 -15.70 1.29
C ASP A 118 -7.01 -16.09 0.75
N ALA A 119 -8.04 -16.06 1.60
CA ALA A 119 -9.42 -16.27 1.17
C ALA A 119 -9.89 -15.15 0.23
N GLY A 120 -9.62 -13.89 0.58
CA GLY A 120 -9.94 -12.72 -0.22
C GLY A 120 -9.33 -12.78 -1.62
N ASN A 121 -8.06 -13.19 -1.71
CA ASN A 121 -7.32 -13.37 -2.96
C ASN A 121 -7.94 -14.40 -3.92
N LYS A 122 -8.82 -15.29 -3.43
CA LYS A 122 -9.55 -16.25 -4.27
C LYS A 122 -10.99 -15.81 -4.52
N ILE A 123 -11.66 -15.33 -3.47
CA ILE A 123 -13.09 -15.02 -3.50
C ILE A 123 -13.37 -13.73 -4.27
N ILE A 124 -12.56 -12.67 -4.08
CA ILE A 124 -12.78 -11.38 -4.75
C ILE A 124 -12.64 -11.53 -6.28
N PRO A 125 -11.57 -12.16 -6.83
CA PRO A 125 -11.51 -12.41 -8.26
C PRO A 125 -12.65 -13.29 -8.79
N ALA A 126 -13.12 -14.27 -8.01
CA ALA A 126 -14.27 -15.09 -8.39
C ALA A 126 -15.58 -14.28 -8.47
N ILE A 127 -15.78 -13.30 -7.56
CA ILE A 127 -16.90 -12.36 -7.63
C ILE A 127 -16.78 -11.48 -8.87
N LEU A 128 -15.62 -10.84 -9.07
CA LEU A 128 -15.38 -9.95 -10.22
C LEU A 128 -15.50 -10.68 -11.56
N GLY A 129 -15.10 -11.95 -11.61
CA GLY A 129 -15.26 -12.82 -12.76
C GLY A 129 -16.65 -13.43 -12.92
N GLY A 130 -17.63 -13.06 -12.08
CA GLY A 130 -19.03 -13.53 -12.16
C GLY A 130 -19.25 -15.00 -11.77
N LYS A 131 -18.25 -15.69 -11.22
CA LYS A 131 -18.32 -17.10 -10.82
C LYS A 131 -19.06 -17.29 -9.49
N THR A 132 -19.06 -16.27 -8.64
CA THR A 132 -19.70 -16.27 -7.32
C THR A 132 -20.49 -14.98 -7.14
N LYS A 133 -21.70 -15.04 -6.60
CA LYS A 133 -22.47 -13.84 -6.23
C LYS A 133 -21.77 -13.11 -5.08
N ALA A 134 -21.79 -11.78 -5.07
CA ALA A 134 -21.19 -10.98 -4.00
C ALA A 134 -21.68 -11.40 -2.59
N ALA A 135 -22.98 -11.66 -2.45
CA ALA A 135 -23.57 -12.12 -1.19
C ALA A 135 -23.02 -13.47 -0.71
N ASP A 136 -22.73 -14.40 -1.62
CA ASP A 136 -22.20 -15.72 -1.28
C ASP A 136 -20.70 -15.66 -1.00
N GLY A 137 -19.96 -14.83 -1.74
CA GLY A 137 -18.56 -14.55 -1.41
C GLY A 137 -18.40 -13.89 -0.04
N LEU A 138 -19.31 -12.97 0.33
CA LEU A 138 -19.33 -12.39 1.68
C LEU A 138 -19.57 -13.45 2.77
N LYS A 139 -20.49 -14.40 2.55
CA LYS A 139 -20.69 -15.53 3.48
C LYS A 139 -19.42 -16.37 3.63
N GLN A 140 -18.72 -16.65 2.53
CA GLN A 140 -17.46 -17.40 2.55
C GLN A 140 -16.37 -16.65 3.34
N MET A 141 -16.19 -15.35 3.08
CA MET A 141 -15.26 -14.52 3.86
C MET A 141 -15.60 -14.51 5.35
N ALA A 142 -16.89 -14.41 5.70
CA ALA A 142 -17.34 -14.44 7.08
C ALA A 142 -17.11 -15.80 7.75
N GLN A 143 -17.21 -16.91 7.02
CA GLN A 143 -16.89 -18.25 7.52
C GLN A 143 -15.40 -18.36 7.85
N VAL A 144 -14.52 -17.91 6.96
CA VAL A 144 -13.06 -17.90 7.20
C VAL A 144 -12.72 -17.08 8.43
N TRP A 145 -13.27 -15.86 8.53
CA TRP A 145 -13.05 -15.03 9.71
C TRP A 145 -13.56 -15.68 11.00
N LYS A 146 -14.74 -16.34 10.97
CA LYS A 146 -15.29 -17.05 12.15
C LYS A 146 -14.48 -18.29 12.55
N ALA A 147 -13.78 -18.91 11.61
CA ALA A 147 -12.92 -20.06 11.85
C ALA A 147 -11.59 -19.69 12.56
N LEU A 148 -11.21 -18.41 12.54
CA LEU A 148 -10.03 -17.95 13.27
C LEU A 148 -10.20 -18.13 14.79
N PRO A 149 -9.11 -18.43 15.52
CA PRO A 149 -9.11 -18.37 16.99
C PRO A 149 -9.68 -17.04 17.50
N ALA A 150 -10.45 -17.05 18.59
CA ALA A 150 -11.06 -15.84 19.15
C ALA A 150 -10.04 -14.69 19.37
N ALA A 151 -8.82 -15.03 19.81
CA ALA A 151 -7.73 -14.07 20.01
C ALA A 151 -7.28 -13.35 18.72
N LYS A 152 -7.54 -13.94 17.54
CA LYS A 152 -7.18 -13.43 16.22
C LYS A 152 -8.35 -12.75 15.48
N ARG A 153 -9.55 -12.66 16.08
CA ARG A 153 -10.74 -12.01 15.48
C ARG A 153 -10.93 -10.55 15.93
N GLY A 154 -9.90 -9.94 16.50
CA GLY A 154 -9.96 -8.59 17.07
C GLY A 154 -9.93 -7.49 16.00
N ALA A 155 -10.39 -6.31 16.39
CA ALA A 155 -10.30 -5.08 15.59
C ALA A 155 -8.87 -4.52 15.50
N SER A 156 -7.93 -5.11 16.24
CA SER A 156 -6.50 -4.80 16.17
C SER A 156 -5.74 -6.01 15.65
N TYR A 157 -4.84 -5.74 14.69
CA TYR A 157 -3.83 -6.70 14.25
C TYR A 157 -2.99 -7.10 15.47
N LYS A 158 -2.86 -8.41 15.72
CA LYS A 158 -2.07 -8.98 16.82
C LYS A 158 -1.02 -9.91 16.25
#